data_AF-A0A1P8AQX6-F1
#
_entry.id   AF-A0A1P8AQX6-F1
#
_cell.length_a   1.000
_cell.length_b   1.000
_cell.length_c   1.000
_cell.angle_alpha   90.00
_cell.angle_beta   90.00
_cell.angle_gamma   90.00
#
_symmetry.space_group_name_H-M   'P 1'
#
loop_
_entity.id
_entity.type
_entity.pdbx_description
1 polymer ?
#
loop_
_entity_poly.entity_id
_entity_poly.type
_entity_poly.pdbx_seq_one_letter_code
_entity_poly.pdbx_strand_id
1 'polypeptide(L)'
;MEGSSKGLRKGAWTAEEDSLLRQCIGKYGEGKWHQVPLRAGLNRCRKSCRLRWLNYLKPSIKRGKFSSDEVDLLLRLHKLLGNRYNLLYSTYLTSNKSNTSNSYVYVGGP
;
A
#
# COMPACT_ATOMS: atom_id res chain seq x y z
N MET A 1 -20.69 -27.29 3.31
CA MET A 1 -20.76 -26.11 2.42
C MET A 1 -19.42 -25.93 1.76
N GLU A 2 -19.33 -26.31 0.48
CA GLU A 2 -18.10 -26.38 -0.31
C GLU A 2 -17.54 -24.97 -0.60
N GLY A 3 -16.35 -24.69 -0.08
CA GLY A 3 -15.55 -23.55 -0.51
C GLY A 3 -14.81 -23.93 -1.79
N SER A 4 -15.41 -23.62 -2.94
CA SER A 4 -14.77 -23.76 -4.27
C SER A 4 -13.41 -23.07 -4.26
N SER A 5 -12.34 -23.87 -4.22
CA SER A 5 -10.95 -23.43 -4.35
C SER A 5 -10.64 -23.12 -5.81
N LYS A 6 -11.36 -22.15 -6.39
CA LYS A 6 -10.85 -21.42 -7.57
C LYS A 6 -9.59 -20.71 -7.09
N GLY A 7 -8.44 -21.05 -7.65
CA GLY A 7 -7.14 -20.51 -7.25
C GLY A 7 -7.20 -18.98 -7.11
N LEU A 8 -6.73 -18.48 -5.96
CA LEU A 8 -6.65 -17.05 -5.68
C LEU A 8 -5.93 -16.34 -6.83
N ARG A 9 -6.53 -15.27 -7.39
CA ARG A 9 -5.89 -14.52 -8.48
C ARG A 9 -4.60 -13.86 -7.98
N LYS A 10 -3.51 -14.18 -8.66
CA LYS A 10 -2.20 -13.53 -8.53
C LYS A 10 -2.01 -12.63 -9.76
N GLY A 11 -1.33 -11.50 -9.58
CA GLY A 11 -1.03 -10.55 -10.66
C GLY A 11 -1.64 -9.16 -10.47
N ALA A 12 -1.59 -8.35 -11.52
CA ALA A 12 -2.01 -6.95 -11.53
C ALA A 12 -3.48 -6.79 -11.13
N TRP A 13 -3.79 -5.69 -10.42
CA TRP A 13 -5.16 -5.32 -10.05
C TRP A 13 -5.84 -4.62 -11.21
N THR A 14 -7.09 -4.99 -11.49
CA THR A 14 -7.90 -4.30 -12.50
C THR A 14 -8.65 -3.10 -11.90
N ALA A 15 -9.13 -2.20 -12.74
CA ALA A 15 -9.89 -1.03 -12.31
C ALA A 15 -11.20 -1.43 -11.61
N GLU A 16 -11.82 -2.53 -12.05
CA GLU A 16 -13.03 -3.09 -11.46
C GLU A 16 -12.75 -3.62 -10.06
N GLU A 17 -11.66 -4.37 -9.88
CA GLU A 17 -11.25 -4.87 -8.56
C GLU A 17 -10.96 -3.71 -7.59
N ASP A 18 -10.32 -2.64 -8.07
CA ASP A 18 -10.08 -1.45 -7.29
C ASP A 18 -11.38 -0.73 -6.90
N SER A 19 -12.36 -0.66 -7.80
CA SER A 19 -13.68 -0.07 -7.54
C SER A 19 -14.42 -0.84 -6.45
N LEU A 20 -14.47 -2.18 -6.55
CA LEU A 20 -15.07 -3.05 -5.55
C LEU A 20 -14.41 -2.90 -4.17
N LEU A 21 -13.07 -2.83 -4.16
CA LEU A 21 -12.32 -2.63 -2.92
C LEU A 21 -12.63 -1.26 -2.29
N ARG A 22 -12.69 -0.18 -3.08
CA ARG A 22 -13.07 1.16 -2.61
C ARG A 22 -14.50 1.17 -2.05
N GLN A 23 -15.45 0.58 -2.76
CA GLN A 23 -16.85 0.53 -2.32
C GLN A 23 -16.99 -0.24 -1.01
N CYS A 24 -16.35 -1.41 -0.91
CA CYS A 24 -16.37 -2.22 0.31
C CYS A 24 -15.81 -1.44 1.51
N ILE A 25 -14.69 -0.75 1.34
CA ILE A 25 -14.07 0.00 2.43
C ILE A 25 -14.86 1.27 2.76
N GLY A 26 -15.42 1.95 1.77
CA GLY A 26 -16.32 3.08 1.99
C GLY A 26 -17.58 2.68 2.77
N LYS A 27 -18.12 1.49 2.52
CA LYS A 27 -19.33 0.98 3.19
C LYS A 27 -19.07 0.43 4.60
N TYR A 28 -17.97 -0.29 4.81
CA TYR A 28 -17.72 -1.02 6.07
C TYR A 28 -16.60 -0.41 6.93
N GLY A 29 -15.94 0.64 6.44
CA GLY A 29 -14.76 1.24 7.07
C GLY A 29 -13.46 0.48 6.78
N GLU A 30 -12.35 1.12 7.14
CA GLU A 30 -11.02 0.49 7.08
C GLU A 30 -10.86 -0.57 8.18
N GLY A 31 -10.20 -1.68 7.86
CA GLY A 31 -9.94 -2.76 8.82
C GLY A 31 -10.75 -4.02 8.56
N LYS A 32 -10.77 -4.94 9.53
CA LYS A 32 -11.38 -6.28 9.42
C LYS A 32 -11.06 -6.96 8.07
N TRP A 33 -9.79 -6.85 7.64
CA TRP A 33 -9.31 -7.27 6.32
C TRP A 33 -9.65 -8.72 5.96
N HIS A 34 -9.87 -9.58 6.96
CA HIS A 34 -10.28 -10.96 6.76
C HIS A 34 -11.64 -11.10 6.07
N GLN A 35 -12.53 -10.12 6.21
CA GLN A 35 -13.87 -10.13 5.63
C GLN A 35 -13.92 -9.41 4.28
N VAL A 36 -12.91 -8.57 3.98
CA VAL A 36 -12.89 -7.71 2.79
C VAL A 36 -12.98 -8.49 1.48
N PRO A 37 -12.19 -9.57 1.24
CA PRO A 37 -12.32 -10.33 0.00
C PRO A 37 -13.74 -10.85 -0.26
N LEU A 38 -14.35 -11.43 0.78
CA LEU A 38 -15.69 -12.00 0.69
C LEU A 38 -16.75 -10.90 0.48
N ARG A 39 -16.68 -9.81 1.27
CA ARG A 39 -17.65 -8.70 1.21
C ARG A 39 -17.57 -7.91 -0.09
N ALA A 40 -16.37 -7.77 -0.66
CA ALA A 40 -16.14 -7.08 -1.92
C ALA A 40 -16.38 -7.98 -3.15
N GLY A 41 -16.65 -9.27 -2.95
CA GLY A 41 -16.76 -10.24 -4.07
C GLY A 41 -15.44 -10.44 -4.83
N LEU A 42 -14.31 -10.20 -4.18
CA LEU A 42 -12.99 -10.27 -4.81
C LEU A 42 -12.40 -11.68 -4.68
N ASN A 43 -11.90 -12.22 -5.79
CA ASN A 43 -11.10 -13.45 -5.78
C ASN A 43 -9.63 -13.16 -5.44
N ARG A 44 -9.39 -12.41 -4.35
CA ARG A 44 -8.07 -11.97 -3.86
C ARG A 44 -7.88 -12.36 -2.40
N CYS A 45 -6.64 -12.54 -1.96
CA CYS A 45 -6.37 -12.87 -0.57
C CYS A 45 -6.43 -11.61 0.32
N ARG A 46 -6.72 -11.81 1.61
CA ARG A 46 -6.69 -10.76 2.65
C ARG A 46 -5.49 -9.82 2.53
N LYS A 47 -4.28 -10.40 2.41
CA LYS A 47 -3.02 -9.65 2.35
C LYS A 47 -2.98 -8.76 1.11
N SER A 48 -3.42 -9.26 -0.04
CA SER A 48 -3.45 -8.51 -1.29
C SER A 48 -4.40 -7.31 -1.21
N CYS A 49 -5.63 -7.50 -0.70
CA CYS A 49 -6.59 -6.42 -0.54
C CYS A 49 -6.06 -5.32 0.41
N ARG A 50 -5.46 -5.71 1.54
CA ARG A 50 -4.86 -4.76 2.48
C ARG A 50 -3.74 -3.94 1.83
N LEU A 51 -2.80 -4.61 1.15
CA LEU A 51 -1.69 -3.92 0.50
C LEU A 51 -2.17 -3.01 -0.62
N ARG A 52 -3.15 -3.45 -1.42
CA ARG A 52 -3.71 -2.62 -2.49
C ARG A 52 -4.32 -1.34 -1.94
N TRP A 53 -5.09 -1.44 -0.86
CA TRP A 53 -5.68 -0.27 -0.22
C TRP A 53 -4.60 0.69 0.30
N LEU A 54 -3.71 0.20 1.16
CA LEU A 54 -2.72 1.03 1.86
C LEU A 54 -1.70 1.68 0.91
N ASN A 55 -1.36 1.00 -0.19
CA ASN A 55 -0.28 1.46 -1.07
C ASN A 55 -0.78 2.21 -2.30
N TYR A 56 -2.03 1.99 -2.73
CA TYR A 56 -2.51 2.55 -3.99
C TYR A 56 -3.85 3.25 -3.92
N LEU A 57 -4.81 2.81 -3.10
CA LEU A 57 -6.19 3.31 -3.19
C LEU A 57 -6.56 4.31 -2.10
N LYS A 58 -5.92 4.25 -0.93
CA LYS A 58 -6.25 5.11 0.21
C LYS A 58 -6.08 6.60 -0.17
N PRO A 59 -7.08 7.46 0.09
CA PRO A 59 -7.03 8.87 -0.29
C PRO A 59 -5.89 9.66 0.34
N SER A 60 -5.41 9.25 1.52
CA SER A 60 -4.31 9.90 2.24
C SER A 60 -2.93 9.64 1.63
N ILE A 61 -2.84 8.83 0.56
CA ILE A 61 -1.56 8.54 -0.11
C ILE A 61 -1.17 9.76 -0.93
N LYS A 62 -0.03 10.37 -0.58
CA LYS A 62 0.59 11.40 -1.40
C LYS A 62 1.14 10.75 -2.68
N ARG A 63 0.58 11.16 -3.82
CA ARG A 63 1.06 10.77 -5.15
C ARG A 63 1.83 11.95 -5.74
N GLY A 64 3.14 11.87 -5.82
CA GLY A 64 3.95 12.97 -6.32
C GLY A 64 5.44 12.68 -6.26
N LYS A 65 6.22 13.55 -6.90
CA LYS A 65 7.67 13.57 -6.78
C LYS A 65 8.03 14.03 -5.36
N PHE A 66 9.10 13.47 -4.82
CA PHE A 66 9.72 14.01 -3.63
C PHE A 66 10.13 15.47 -3.85
N SER A 67 10.00 16.28 -2.80
CA SER A 67 10.65 17.59 -2.77
C SER A 67 12.17 17.42 -2.83
N SER A 68 12.89 18.44 -3.30
CA SER A 68 14.36 18.47 -3.31
C SER A 68 14.94 18.11 -1.95
N ASP A 69 14.32 18.59 -0.88
CA ASP A 69 14.79 18.43 0.49
C ASP A 69 14.59 16.98 0.97
N GLU A 70 13.47 16.35 0.59
CA GLU A 70 13.24 14.92 0.86
C GLU A 70 14.23 14.03 0.10
N VAL A 71 14.57 14.38 -1.16
CA VAL A 71 15.59 13.66 -1.94
C VAL A 71 16.97 13.82 -1.32
N ASP A 72 17.35 15.03 -0.93
CA ASP A 72 18.64 15.28 -0.29
C ASP A 72 18.75 14.57 1.06
N LEU A 73 17.69 14.58 1.87
CA LEU A 73 17.61 13.83 3.11
C LEU A 73 17.77 12.32 2.87
N LEU A 74 17.06 11.77 1.87
CA LEU A 74 17.19 10.36 1.47
C LEU A 74 18.63 10.01 1.08
N LEU A 75 19.29 10.86 0.29
CA LEU A 75 20.68 10.67 -0.13
C LEU A 75 21.64 10.70 1.06
N ARG A 76 21.48 11.65 1.98
CA ARG A 76 22.30 11.74 3.20
C ARG A 76 22.10 10.52 4.09
N LEU A 77 20.86 10.12 4.33
CA LEU A 77 20.54 8.95 5.14
C LEU A 77 21.10 7.66 4.52
N HIS A 78 21.02 7.51 3.20
CA HIS A 78 21.59 6.37 2.49
C HIS A 78 23.12 6.34 2.61
N LYS A 79 23.80 7.48 2.46
CA LYS A 79 25.26 7.57 2.64
C LYS A 79 25.70 7.21 4.07
N LEU A 80 24.92 7.59 5.08
CA LEU A 80 25.24 7.35 6.48
C LEU A 80 24.93 5.92 6.95
N LEU A 81 23.87 5.31 6.44
CA LEU A 81 23.31 4.07 7.02
C LEU A 81 23.22 2.89 6.04
N GLY A 82 23.55 3.12 4.76
CA GLY A 82 23.32 2.17 3.68
C GLY A 82 21.85 1.73 3.65
N ASN A 83 21.61 0.44 3.42
CA ASN A 83 20.26 -0.15 3.30
C ASN A 83 19.35 0.02 4.54
N ARG A 84 19.90 0.42 5.69
CA ARG A 84 19.13 0.65 6.93
C ARG A 84 18.42 2.00 6.97
N TYR A 85 18.66 2.88 6.00
CA TYR A 85 18.01 4.21 5.94
C TYR A 85 16.48 4.13 5.92
N ASN A 86 15.91 3.04 5.37
CA ASN A 86 14.46 2.82 5.28
C ASN A 86 13.75 2.91 6.65
N LEU A 87 14.42 2.52 7.74
CA LEU A 87 13.84 2.56 9.08
C LEU A 87 13.72 4.00 9.61
N LEU A 88 14.76 4.82 9.44
CA LEU A 88 14.71 6.22 9.84
C LEU A 88 13.79 7.02 8.92
N TYR A 89 13.82 6.70 7.63
CA TYR A 89 12.97 7.36 6.65
C TYR A 89 11.49 7.06 6.88
N SER A 90 11.11 5.80 7.14
CA SER A 90 9.74 5.46 7.53
C SER A 90 9.32 6.16 8.81
N THR A 91 10.20 6.28 9.80
CA THR A 91 9.94 7.02 11.04
C THR A 91 9.70 8.51 10.78
N TYR A 92 10.55 9.16 9.98
CA TYR A 92 10.38 10.56 9.55
C TYR A 92 9.03 10.79 8.85
N LEU A 93 8.63 9.87 7.98
CA LEU A 93 7.35 9.93 7.27
C LEU A 93 6.15 9.69 8.19
N THR A 94 6.28 8.82 9.18
CA THR A 94 5.24 8.55 10.18
C THR A 94 5.05 9.75 11.12
N SER A 95 6.12 10.44 11.52
CA SER A 95 6.07 11.66 12.34
C SER A 95 5.43 12.85 11.61
N ASN A 96 5.57 12.94 10.29
CA ASN A 96 4.89 13.93 9.43
C ASN A 96 3.44 13.52 9.03
N LYS A 97 2.77 12.75 9.90
CA LYS A 97 1.32 12.44 9.92
C LYS A 97 0.68 11.87 8.64
N SER A 98 1.43 11.21 7.75
CA SER A 98 0.85 10.72 6.47
C SER A 98 1.16 9.27 6.10
N ASN A 99 1.96 8.52 6.85
CA ASN A 99 2.43 7.22 6.38
C ASN A 99 2.37 6.13 7.44
N THR A 100 1.31 5.32 7.36
CA THR A 100 1.31 3.95 7.87
C THR A 100 1.54 3.01 6.68
N SER A 101 2.76 2.47 6.59
CA SER A 101 3.19 1.40 5.67
C SER A 101 3.45 1.79 4.21
N ASN A 102 4.74 1.88 3.86
CA ASN A 102 5.36 1.77 2.52
C ASN A 102 4.47 1.92 1.27
N SER A 103 4.59 3.06 0.59
CA SER A 103 4.57 3.08 -0.89
C SER A 103 5.33 4.26 -1.49
N TYR A 104 6.51 4.61 -0.98
CA TYR A 104 7.51 5.13 -1.90
C TYR A 104 8.15 3.92 -2.57
N VAL A 105 7.64 3.57 -3.74
CA VAL A 105 8.35 2.66 -4.63
C VAL A 105 9.59 3.42 -5.05
N TYR A 106 10.74 3.12 -4.44
CA TYR A 106 12.02 3.50 -5.02
C TYR A 106 12.12 2.68 -6.30
N VAL A 107 11.62 3.24 -7.40
CA VAL A 107 11.89 2.71 -8.73
C VAL A 107 13.35 3.04 -8.96
N GLY A 108 14.23 2.16 -8.48
CA GLY A 108 15.65 2.24 -8.79
C GLY A 108 15.80 2.39 -10.29
N GLY A 109 16.64 3.34 -10.68
CA GLY A 109 17.18 3.34 -12.04
C GLY A 109 18.68 3.58 -11.96
N PRO A 110 19.39 3.43 -13.08
CA PRO A 110 19.22 2.39 -14.09
C PRO A 110 19.58 0.98 -13.57
#